data_AF-A0A9D6UW97-F1
#
_entry.id   AF-A0A9D6UW97-F1
#
_cell.length_a   1.000
_cell.length_b   1.000
_cell.length_c   1.000
_cell.angle_alpha   90.00
_cell.angle_beta   90.00
_cell.angle_gamma   90.00
#
_symmetry.space_group_name_H-M   'P 1'
#
loop_
_entity.id
_entity.type
_entity.pdbx_description
1 polymer ?
#
loop_
_entity_poly.entity_id
_entity_poly.type
_entity_poly.pdbx_seq_one_letter_code
_entity_poly.pdbx_strand_id
1 'polypeptide(L)'
;MKSLALVVLAAAALRGAEPDALAIHERIRDRHMPYSTVMDPVFASADSEEITGYTRCGDSAIWTGHYLAAESYRWSVTRSPEAKANIMEALNGIRKLVDVTGTDVLARCAVPIDSPWASGIISEESPHGIRIGSVNGQGYYWVGNTSRDQYSGVFFGLTVTWNLVDDQLVHDWVSMLATRMLDRLLEDHWLVRMPEGEITTSFIGRPDQQLSLLKLGRRLNPKRFENSYKVLANSAAQTVIIPIFVESRDPYGSYFKFNLAHINLYNLLTSGDNSWIRRGYVNAFDVVRHATEDHQNAFFDMIDTAVNGNNAARDQRVRDNLEAWLQRPSRDFWKDLRPVYPASLDDENRAWLVIPVVERTPTDFLWQRSPYQLYGGLYGQIESAGIDYILPYWMARYHHVVSE
;
A
#
# COMPACT_ATOMS: atom_id res chain seq x y z
N MET A 1 -49.92 -37.37 -10.24
CA MET A 1 -49.06 -36.28 -10.75
C MET A 1 -49.15 -35.11 -9.78
N LYS A 2 -48.19 -34.98 -8.87
CA LYS A 2 -48.00 -33.77 -8.05
C LYS A 2 -46.59 -33.27 -8.38
N SER A 3 -46.50 -32.22 -9.18
CA SER A 3 -45.25 -31.52 -9.45
C SER A 3 -44.92 -30.66 -8.25
N LEU A 4 -43.92 -31.05 -7.47
CA LEU A 4 -43.30 -30.17 -6.48
C LEU A 4 -42.28 -29.32 -7.24
N ALA A 5 -42.54 -28.02 -7.33
CA ALA A 5 -41.61 -27.05 -7.90
C ALA A 5 -40.37 -26.98 -7.01
N LEU A 6 -39.21 -27.29 -7.60
CA LEU A 6 -37.91 -27.07 -7.01
C LEU A 6 -37.68 -25.55 -6.99
N VAL A 7 -37.79 -24.92 -5.82
CA VAL A 7 -37.34 -23.53 -5.62
C VAL A 7 -35.83 -23.58 -5.57
N VAL A 8 -35.19 -23.31 -6.71
CA VAL A 8 -33.76 -22.99 -6.75
C VAL A 8 -33.64 -21.58 -6.15
N LEU A 9 -33.17 -21.51 -4.90
CA LEU A 9 -32.60 -20.29 -4.34
C LEU A 9 -31.40 -19.93 -5.22
N ALA A 10 -31.59 -18.99 -6.15
CA ALA A 10 -30.48 -18.31 -6.79
C ALA A 10 -29.72 -17.58 -5.68
N ALA A 11 -28.54 -18.09 -5.34
CA ALA A 11 -27.57 -17.31 -4.57
C ALA A 11 -27.39 -15.99 -5.33
N ALA A 12 -27.59 -14.86 -4.64
CA ALA A 12 -27.27 -13.56 -5.20
C ALA A 12 -25.78 -13.58 -5.57
N ALA A 13 -25.49 -13.62 -6.86
CA ALA A 13 -24.14 -13.52 -7.37
C ALA A 13 -23.57 -12.18 -6.88
N LEU A 14 -22.59 -12.25 -5.98
CA LEU A 14 -21.78 -11.12 -5.56
C LEU A 14 -21.23 -10.43 -6.83
N ARG A 15 -21.54 -9.14 -7.02
CA ARG A 15 -21.01 -8.35 -8.15
C ARG A 15 -19.62 -7.76 -7.86
N GLY A 16 -18.83 -8.48 -7.07
CA GLY A 16 -17.39 -8.33 -6.97
C GLY A 16 -16.79 -9.72 -6.79
N ALA A 17 -16.12 -10.20 -7.83
CA ALA A 17 -15.73 -11.60 -7.93
C ALA A 17 -14.29 -11.76 -8.40
N GLU A 18 -13.78 -12.99 -8.32
CA GLU A 18 -12.42 -13.32 -8.76
C GLU A 18 -12.10 -12.86 -10.19
N PRO A 19 -13.01 -12.96 -11.19
CA PRO A 19 -12.75 -12.44 -12.52
C PRO A 19 -12.41 -10.95 -12.56
N ASP A 20 -13.05 -10.12 -11.73
CA ASP A 20 -12.76 -8.69 -11.65
C ASP A 20 -11.35 -8.45 -11.08
N ALA A 21 -11.00 -9.17 -10.02
CA ALA A 21 -9.67 -9.09 -9.41
C ALA A 21 -8.57 -9.55 -10.38
N LEU A 22 -8.81 -10.61 -11.14
CA LEU A 22 -7.87 -11.13 -12.15
C LEU A 22 -7.70 -10.16 -13.32
N ALA A 23 -8.79 -9.55 -13.81
CA ALA A 23 -8.72 -8.55 -14.87
C ALA A 23 -7.95 -7.29 -14.45
N ILE A 24 -8.05 -6.89 -13.17
CA ILE A 24 -7.26 -5.79 -12.62
C ILE A 24 -5.77 -6.18 -12.54
N HIS A 25 -5.46 -7.40 -12.11
CA HIS A 25 -4.07 -7.90 -12.09
C HIS A 25 -3.41 -7.91 -13.48
N GLU A 26 -4.13 -8.39 -14.49
CA GLU A 26 -3.67 -8.37 -15.89
C GLU A 26 -3.37 -6.94 -16.33
N ARG A 27 -4.29 -6.00 -16.06
CA ARG A 27 -4.10 -4.58 -16.37
C ARG A 27 -2.89 -3.97 -15.66
N ILE A 28 -2.66 -4.29 -14.39
CA ILE A 28 -1.50 -3.79 -13.64
C ILE A 28 -0.20 -4.25 -14.30
N ARG A 29 -0.11 -5.54 -14.66
CA ARG A 29 1.08 -6.09 -15.31
C ARG A 29 1.33 -5.43 -16.67
N ASP A 30 0.28 -5.27 -17.46
CA ASP A 30 0.39 -4.78 -18.83
C ASP A 30 0.71 -3.29 -18.90
N ARG A 31 0.19 -2.50 -17.95
CA ARG A 31 0.17 -1.04 -18.08
C ARG A 31 0.74 -0.28 -16.89
N HIS A 32 0.84 -0.87 -15.71
CA HIS A 32 1.23 -0.15 -14.47
C HIS A 32 2.59 -0.59 -13.92
N MET A 33 3.26 -1.55 -14.55
CA MET A 33 4.57 -2.06 -14.11
C MET A 33 5.66 -1.92 -15.19
N PRO A 34 5.81 -0.76 -15.87
CA PRO A 34 6.69 -0.63 -17.03
C PRO A 34 8.16 -0.98 -16.73
N TYR A 35 8.58 -0.82 -15.47
CA TYR A 35 9.94 -1.10 -15.00
C TYR A 35 9.98 -2.00 -13.75
N SER A 36 8.99 -2.89 -13.61
CA SER A 36 8.79 -3.78 -12.45
C SER A 36 8.34 -3.09 -11.15
N THR A 37 7.98 -1.81 -11.21
CA THR A 37 7.44 -1.03 -10.09
C THR A 37 6.18 -0.30 -10.55
N VAL A 38 5.26 -0.09 -9.61
CA VAL A 38 3.94 0.51 -9.88
C VAL A 38 4.10 1.97 -10.32
N MET A 39 3.51 2.32 -11.46
CA MET A 39 3.44 3.68 -12.01
C MET A 39 2.11 3.87 -12.72
N ASP A 40 1.55 5.07 -12.69
CA ASP A 40 0.28 5.34 -13.36
C ASP A 40 0.55 5.75 -14.83
N PRO A 41 -0.05 5.07 -15.83
CA PRO A 41 0.05 5.45 -17.23
C PRO A 41 -0.80 6.69 -17.54
N VAL A 42 -0.25 7.58 -18.36
CA VAL A 42 -0.91 8.77 -18.91
C VAL A 42 -1.27 8.49 -20.36
N PHE A 43 -2.52 8.76 -20.73
CA PHE A 43 -3.04 8.47 -22.07
C PHE A 43 -3.26 9.73 -22.89
N ALA A 44 -3.23 9.59 -24.22
CA ALA A 44 -3.36 10.71 -25.16
C ALA A 44 -4.63 11.55 -24.93
N SER A 45 -5.74 10.90 -24.57
CA SER A 45 -7.01 11.53 -24.20
C SER A 45 -7.81 10.58 -23.29
N ALA A 46 -8.91 11.08 -22.71
CA ALA A 46 -9.75 10.30 -21.82
C ALA A 46 -10.38 9.04 -22.45
N ASP A 47 -10.56 9.05 -23.77
CA ASP A 47 -11.15 7.95 -24.55
C ASP A 47 -10.10 7.15 -25.34
N SER A 48 -8.80 7.42 -25.12
CA SER A 48 -7.70 6.76 -25.82
C SER A 48 -7.10 5.62 -25.00
N GLU A 49 -6.65 4.57 -25.70
CA GLU A 49 -5.83 3.48 -25.15
C GLU A 49 -4.33 3.66 -25.45
N GLU A 50 -3.94 4.75 -26.13
CA GLU A 50 -2.55 5.10 -26.39
C GLU A 50 -1.90 5.74 -25.15
N ILE A 51 -0.92 5.04 -24.58
CA ILE A 51 -0.08 5.56 -23.50
C ILE A 51 0.96 6.53 -24.08
N THR A 52 0.98 7.75 -23.57
CA THR A 52 1.91 8.82 -23.97
C THR A 52 2.93 9.17 -22.89
N GLY A 53 2.79 8.61 -21.69
CA GLY A 53 3.74 8.80 -20.60
C GLY A 53 3.35 8.04 -19.34
N TYR A 54 4.10 8.28 -18.26
CA TYR A 54 3.85 7.76 -16.92
C TYR A 54 4.06 8.87 -15.89
N THR A 55 3.30 8.80 -14.80
CA THR A 55 3.25 9.81 -13.73
C THR A 55 3.22 9.13 -12.36
N ARG A 56 3.32 9.92 -11.29
CA ARG A 56 3.29 9.48 -9.87
C ARG A 56 4.36 8.46 -9.52
N CYS A 57 5.50 8.57 -10.21
CA CYS A 57 6.70 7.75 -10.01
C CYS A 57 7.24 7.92 -8.59
N GLY A 58 7.12 9.12 -8.00
CA GLY A 58 7.57 9.42 -6.64
C GLY A 58 6.99 8.54 -5.53
N ASP A 59 5.91 7.79 -5.78
CA ASP A 59 5.34 6.84 -4.82
C ASP A 59 5.40 5.38 -5.31
N SER A 60 6.18 5.08 -6.34
CA SER A 60 6.31 3.73 -6.89
C SER A 60 6.73 2.69 -5.85
N ALA A 61 7.64 3.04 -4.92
CA ALA A 61 8.12 2.08 -3.93
C ALA A 61 7.02 1.63 -2.95
N ILE A 62 6.27 2.58 -2.34
CA ILE A 62 5.16 2.24 -1.42
C ILE A 62 4.10 1.39 -2.13
N TRP A 63 3.72 1.73 -3.36
CA TRP A 63 2.65 1.02 -4.07
C TRP A 63 3.09 -0.32 -4.64
N THR A 64 4.37 -0.48 -5.00
CA THR A 64 4.94 -1.79 -5.31
C THR A 64 4.91 -2.72 -4.10
N GLY A 65 5.12 -2.19 -2.89
CA GLY A 65 4.95 -2.93 -1.64
C GLY A 65 3.50 -3.41 -1.41
N HIS A 66 2.50 -2.57 -1.71
CA HIS A 66 1.09 -2.96 -1.60
C HIS A 66 0.68 -3.98 -2.68
N TYR A 67 1.19 -3.85 -3.90
CA TYR A 67 1.00 -4.84 -4.96
C TYR A 67 1.62 -6.19 -4.58
N LEU A 68 2.84 -6.20 -4.03
CA LEU A 68 3.50 -7.39 -3.50
C LEU A 68 2.65 -8.07 -2.40
N ALA A 69 2.05 -7.30 -1.51
CA ALA A 69 1.11 -7.84 -0.52
C ALA A 69 -0.12 -8.48 -1.19
N ALA A 70 -0.72 -7.83 -2.19
CA ALA A 70 -1.89 -8.32 -2.89
C ALA A 70 -1.61 -9.67 -3.57
N GLU A 71 -0.47 -9.77 -4.26
CA GLU A 71 -0.04 -11.00 -4.93
C GLU A 71 0.32 -12.11 -3.93
N SER A 72 0.87 -11.77 -2.77
CA SER A 72 1.13 -12.72 -1.69
C SER A 72 -0.16 -13.32 -1.11
N TYR A 73 -1.19 -12.51 -0.93
CA TYR A 73 -2.53 -13.00 -0.57
C TYR A 73 -3.16 -13.82 -1.70
N ARG A 74 -3.07 -13.39 -2.96
CA ARG A 74 -3.53 -14.18 -4.12
C ARG A 74 -2.86 -15.54 -4.16
N TRP A 75 -1.55 -15.60 -4.00
CA TRP A 75 -0.79 -16.85 -3.95
C TRP A 75 -1.26 -17.76 -2.81
N SER A 76 -1.49 -17.21 -1.61
CA SER A 76 -1.87 -18.04 -0.46
C SER A 76 -3.20 -18.74 -0.63
N VAL A 77 -4.15 -18.14 -1.37
CA VAL A 77 -5.48 -18.73 -1.63
C VAL A 77 -5.56 -19.54 -2.92
N THR A 78 -4.85 -19.14 -3.99
CA THR A 78 -4.98 -19.79 -5.32
C THR A 78 -3.83 -20.73 -5.65
N ARG A 79 -2.64 -20.52 -5.06
CA ARG A 79 -1.37 -21.15 -5.47
C ARG A 79 -1.05 -20.96 -6.97
N SER A 80 -1.58 -19.91 -7.60
CA SER A 80 -1.37 -19.61 -9.01
C SER A 80 0.12 -19.38 -9.33
N PRO A 81 0.73 -20.11 -10.28
CA PRO A 81 2.10 -19.84 -10.73
C PRO A 81 2.31 -18.41 -11.21
N GLU A 82 1.26 -17.80 -11.77
CA GLU A 82 1.27 -16.39 -12.20
C GLU A 82 1.43 -15.44 -11.01
N ALA A 83 0.71 -15.70 -9.90
CA ALA A 83 0.84 -14.90 -8.69
C ALA A 83 2.27 -14.98 -8.12
N LYS A 84 2.89 -16.16 -8.14
CA LYS A 84 4.31 -16.31 -7.75
C LYS A 84 5.25 -15.56 -8.69
N ALA A 85 5.00 -15.59 -10.00
CA ALA A 85 5.80 -14.81 -10.95
C ALA A 85 5.67 -13.30 -10.67
N ASN A 86 4.47 -12.82 -10.35
CA ASN A 86 4.21 -11.42 -10.01
C ASN A 86 4.89 -11.01 -8.69
N ILE A 87 4.90 -11.89 -7.68
CA ILE A 87 5.68 -11.71 -6.44
C ILE A 87 7.16 -11.51 -6.77
N MET A 88 7.75 -12.40 -7.57
CA MET A 88 9.16 -12.32 -7.93
C MET A 88 9.48 -11.04 -8.74
N GLU A 89 8.57 -10.62 -9.62
CA GLU A 89 8.74 -9.40 -10.40
C GLU A 89 8.68 -8.14 -9.52
N ALA A 90 7.75 -8.08 -8.56
CA ALA A 90 7.67 -6.97 -7.61
C ALA A 90 8.91 -6.93 -6.67
N LEU A 91 9.39 -8.08 -6.21
CA LEU A 91 10.64 -8.18 -5.46
C LEU A 91 11.85 -7.72 -6.28
N ASN A 92 11.88 -8.05 -7.58
CA ASN A 92 12.89 -7.53 -8.50
C ASN A 92 12.79 -6.01 -8.68
N GLY A 93 11.59 -5.45 -8.77
CA GLY A 93 11.36 -4.00 -8.76
C GLY A 93 11.94 -3.32 -7.51
N ILE A 94 11.60 -3.83 -6.32
CA ILE A 94 12.14 -3.32 -5.05
C ILE A 94 13.67 -3.45 -5.01
N ARG A 95 14.24 -4.57 -5.47
CA ARG A 95 15.69 -4.73 -5.60
C ARG A 95 16.31 -3.64 -6.49
N LYS A 96 15.72 -3.35 -7.65
CA LYS A 96 16.21 -2.28 -8.54
C LYS A 96 16.24 -0.93 -7.83
N LEU A 97 15.23 -0.61 -7.03
CA LEU A 97 15.15 0.64 -6.26
C LEU A 97 16.22 0.74 -5.16
N VAL A 98 16.69 -0.40 -4.63
CA VAL A 98 17.79 -0.43 -3.64
C VAL A 98 19.15 -0.41 -4.35
N ASP A 99 19.31 -1.19 -5.42
CA ASP A 99 20.58 -1.33 -6.16
C ASP A 99 21.00 -0.03 -6.87
N VAL A 100 20.03 0.68 -7.45
CA VAL A 100 20.30 1.87 -8.27
C VAL A 100 21.01 3.00 -7.50
N THR A 101 20.84 3.03 -6.19
CA THR A 101 21.42 4.09 -5.34
C THR A 101 22.89 3.82 -5.01
N GLY A 102 23.35 2.57 -5.13
CA GLY A 102 24.71 2.15 -4.81
C GLY A 102 25.06 2.15 -3.31
N THR A 103 24.11 2.49 -2.43
CA THR A 103 24.34 2.63 -0.98
C THR A 103 23.27 1.95 -0.13
N ASP A 104 22.43 1.11 -0.71
CA ASP A 104 21.31 0.41 -0.05
C ASP A 104 20.21 1.32 0.53
N VAL A 105 20.27 2.63 0.28
CA VAL A 105 19.13 3.53 0.49
C VAL A 105 18.06 3.24 -0.56
N LEU A 106 16.80 3.27 -0.16
CA LEU A 106 15.67 3.00 -1.04
C LEU A 106 15.42 4.23 -1.94
N ALA A 107 15.46 4.06 -3.26
CA ALA A 107 14.96 5.05 -4.20
C ALA A 107 13.42 5.08 -4.20
N ARG A 108 12.82 6.24 -4.50
CA ARG A 108 11.37 6.35 -4.69
C ARG A 108 10.91 5.64 -5.96
N CYS A 109 11.73 5.78 -7.01
CA CYS A 109 11.47 5.32 -8.36
C CYS A 109 12.77 5.19 -9.15
N ALA A 110 12.80 4.34 -10.18
CA ALA A 110 13.92 4.23 -11.10
C ALA A 110 13.43 3.94 -12.54
N VAL A 111 14.02 4.62 -13.51
CA VAL A 111 13.66 4.55 -14.94
C VAL A 111 14.93 4.43 -15.78
N PRO A 112 15.00 3.51 -16.75
CA PRO A 112 16.14 3.42 -17.67
C PRO A 112 16.42 4.76 -18.36
N ILE A 113 17.69 5.12 -18.57
CA ILE A 113 18.05 6.39 -19.23
C ILE A 113 17.53 6.45 -20.68
N ASP A 114 17.47 5.29 -21.35
CA ASP A 114 16.99 5.12 -22.72
C ASP A 114 15.47 4.90 -22.83
N SER A 115 14.75 4.98 -21.71
CA SER A 115 13.28 4.91 -21.70
C SER A 115 12.67 6.06 -22.51
N PRO A 116 11.69 5.80 -23.38
CA PRO A 116 10.94 6.86 -24.06
C PRO A 116 10.14 7.75 -23.10
N TRP A 117 9.90 7.28 -21.87
CA TRP A 117 9.14 7.97 -20.83
C TRP A 117 10.02 8.76 -19.86
N ALA A 118 11.36 8.62 -19.95
CA ALA A 118 12.28 9.18 -18.98
C ALA A 118 12.13 10.70 -18.84
N SER A 119 12.02 11.43 -19.95
CA SER A 119 11.96 12.90 -19.94
C SER A 119 10.74 13.44 -19.19
N GLY A 120 9.56 12.86 -19.41
CA GLY A 120 8.33 13.25 -18.72
C GLY A 120 8.42 12.98 -17.22
N ILE A 121 8.87 11.77 -16.85
CA ILE A 121 9.02 11.36 -15.45
C ILE A 121 10.05 12.23 -14.71
N ILE A 122 11.21 12.48 -15.31
CA ILE A 122 12.27 13.32 -14.71
C ILE A 122 11.80 14.76 -14.52
N SER A 123 11.04 15.29 -15.49
CA SER A 123 10.48 16.63 -15.37
C SER A 123 9.52 16.73 -14.19
N GLU A 124 8.58 15.78 -14.06
CA GLU A 124 7.61 15.72 -12.97
C GLU A 124 8.29 15.56 -11.60
N GLU A 125 9.26 14.66 -11.51
CA GLU A 125 9.92 14.27 -10.26
C GLU A 125 11.12 15.15 -9.89
N SER A 126 11.43 16.18 -10.70
CA SER A 126 12.56 17.08 -10.46
C SER A 126 12.60 17.72 -9.06
N PRO A 127 11.47 18.05 -8.39
CA PRO A 127 11.49 18.57 -7.01
C PRO A 127 11.99 17.55 -5.96
N HIS A 128 12.01 16.25 -6.29
CA HIS A 128 12.50 15.18 -5.42
C HIS A 128 13.97 14.82 -5.69
N GLY A 129 14.62 15.53 -6.61
CA GLY A 129 16.03 15.35 -6.92
C GLY A 129 16.28 14.10 -7.77
N ILE A 130 16.71 14.34 -9.01
CA ILE A 130 17.04 13.29 -9.97
C ILE A 130 18.52 12.95 -9.89
N ARG A 131 18.81 11.67 -9.73
CA ARG A 131 20.17 11.13 -9.67
C ARG A 131 20.35 10.09 -10.77
N ILE A 132 21.60 9.78 -11.07
CA ILE A 132 21.96 8.71 -12.02
C ILE A 132 22.58 7.58 -11.22
N GLY A 133 22.16 6.36 -11.54
CA GLY A 133 22.65 5.14 -10.95
C GLY A 133 22.77 4.04 -11.99
N SER A 134 23.11 2.84 -11.55
CA SER A 134 23.14 1.68 -12.43
C SER A 134 22.52 0.47 -11.77
N VAL A 135 21.78 -0.31 -12.55
CA VAL A 135 21.31 -1.63 -12.18
C VAL A 135 21.82 -2.59 -13.24
N ASN A 136 22.52 -3.65 -12.81
CA ASN A 136 23.05 -4.70 -13.71
C ASN A 136 23.89 -4.14 -14.89
N GLY A 137 24.61 -3.02 -14.68
CA GLY A 137 25.43 -2.37 -15.70
C GLY A 137 24.66 -1.46 -16.69
N GLN A 138 23.35 -1.38 -16.60
CA GLN A 138 22.53 -0.42 -17.36
C GLN A 138 22.35 0.87 -16.54
N GLY A 139 22.36 2.03 -17.20
CA GLY A 139 22.16 3.33 -16.55
C GLY A 139 20.68 3.66 -16.32
N TYR A 140 20.38 4.19 -15.14
CA TYR A 140 19.03 4.58 -14.73
C TYR A 140 19.04 6.00 -14.18
N TYR A 141 17.98 6.74 -14.46
CA TYR A 141 17.58 7.85 -13.60
C TYR A 141 16.83 7.29 -12.40
N TRP A 142 17.08 7.84 -11.22
CA TRP A 142 16.32 7.49 -10.03
C TRP A 142 15.98 8.72 -9.21
N VAL A 143 14.84 8.65 -8.55
CA VAL A 143 14.26 9.74 -7.76
C VAL A 143 14.62 9.53 -6.30
N GLY A 144 15.32 10.51 -5.72
CA GLY A 144 15.69 10.52 -4.30
C GLY A 144 14.68 11.28 -3.44
N ASN A 145 15.15 12.02 -2.44
CA ASN A 145 14.27 12.67 -1.46
C ASN A 145 13.24 11.68 -0.85
N THR A 146 13.73 10.47 -0.54
CA THR A 146 12.90 9.35 -0.11
C THR A 146 12.25 9.66 1.23
N SER A 147 10.92 9.53 1.30
CA SER A 147 10.13 9.64 2.53
C SER A 147 10.04 8.29 3.26
N ARG A 148 9.60 8.31 4.52
CA ARG A 148 9.39 7.09 5.33
C ARG A 148 8.27 6.21 4.78
N ASP A 149 7.39 6.80 4.01
CA ASP A 149 6.19 6.17 3.46
C ASP A 149 6.60 5.05 2.49
N GLN A 150 7.63 5.31 1.68
CA GLN A 150 8.24 4.35 0.76
C GLN A 150 8.71 3.09 1.49
N TYR A 151 9.46 3.27 2.58
CA TYR A 151 9.90 2.18 3.44
C TYR A 151 8.73 1.46 4.11
N SER A 152 7.74 2.19 4.63
CA SER A 152 6.57 1.60 5.30
C SER A 152 5.79 0.68 4.35
N GLY A 153 5.55 1.11 3.10
CA GLY A 153 4.91 0.30 2.07
C GLY A 153 5.70 -0.93 1.66
N VAL A 154 7.00 -0.75 1.39
CA VAL A 154 7.88 -1.87 1.04
C VAL A 154 7.92 -2.89 2.18
N PHE A 155 8.12 -2.47 3.42
CA PHE A 155 8.16 -3.39 4.57
C PHE A 155 6.82 -4.05 4.87
N PHE A 156 5.69 -3.40 4.58
CA PHE A 156 4.39 -4.04 4.60
C PHE A 156 4.30 -5.19 3.59
N GLY A 157 4.65 -4.94 2.32
CA GLY A 157 4.70 -5.97 1.28
C GLY A 157 5.61 -7.15 1.64
N LEU A 158 6.83 -6.85 2.09
CA LEU A 158 7.81 -7.86 2.51
C LEU A 158 7.31 -8.68 3.72
N THR A 159 6.63 -8.04 4.68
CA THR A 159 6.07 -8.73 5.86
C THR A 159 4.92 -9.67 5.48
N VAL A 160 4.00 -9.21 4.63
CA VAL A 160 2.91 -10.06 4.11
C VAL A 160 3.48 -11.24 3.33
N THR A 161 4.46 -11.00 2.46
CA THR A 161 5.14 -12.04 1.67
C THR A 161 5.76 -13.09 2.56
N TRP A 162 6.55 -12.68 3.57
CA TRP A 162 7.17 -13.58 4.54
C TRP A 162 6.16 -14.42 5.31
N ASN A 163 5.00 -13.84 5.64
CA ASN A 163 3.95 -14.53 6.39
C ASN A 163 3.20 -15.59 5.57
N LEU A 164 3.00 -15.35 4.28
CA LEU A 164 2.01 -16.09 3.48
C LEU A 164 2.63 -16.99 2.41
N VAL A 165 3.86 -16.71 2.00
CA VAL A 165 4.52 -17.41 0.88
C VAL A 165 5.58 -18.35 1.43
N ASP A 166 5.21 -19.62 1.64
CA ASP A 166 6.13 -20.67 2.07
C ASP A 166 6.98 -21.18 0.89
N ASP A 167 7.98 -20.39 0.51
CA ASP A 167 8.94 -20.71 -0.55
C ASP A 167 10.31 -20.13 -0.22
N GLN A 168 11.34 -20.99 -0.24
CA GLN A 168 12.69 -20.62 0.18
C GLN A 168 13.29 -19.50 -0.68
N LEU A 169 13.11 -19.53 -2.00
CA LEU A 169 13.64 -18.49 -2.88
C LEU A 169 12.99 -17.14 -2.57
N VAL A 170 11.68 -17.12 -2.35
CA VAL A 170 10.96 -15.90 -1.96
C VAL A 170 11.46 -15.38 -0.62
N HIS A 171 11.65 -16.26 0.38
CA HIS A 171 12.19 -15.89 1.69
C HIS A 171 13.61 -15.34 1.60
N ASP A 172 14.46 -15.92 0.75
CA ASP A 172 15.83 -15.43 0.53
C ASP A 172 15.83 -14.00 -0.03
N TRP A 173 14.95 -13.70 -0.99
CA TRP A 173 14.77 -12.36 -1.54
C TRP A 173 14.27 -11.36 -0.50
N VAL A 174 13.23 -11.73 0.26
CA VAL A 174 12.69 -10.87 1.32
C VAL A 174 13.76 -10.59 2.39
N SER A 175 14.49 -11.63 2.81
CA SER A 175 15.57 -11.52 3.79
C SER A 175 16.69 -10.60 3.31
N MET A 176 17.13 -10.75 2.05
CA MET A 176 18.15 -9.91 1.43
C MET A 176 17.74 -8.43 1.39
N LEU A 177 16.54 -8.12 0.90
CA LEU A 177 16.08 -6.74 0.75
C LEU A 177 15.87 -6.06 2.10
N ALA A 178 15.16 -6.71 3.02
CA ALA A 178 14.90 -6.16 4.34
C ALA A 178 16.19 -5.97 5.14
N THR A 179 17.15 -6.90 5.04
CA THR A 179 18.44 -6.79 5.73
C THR A 179 19.22 -5.59 5.23
N ARG A 180 19.40 -5.42 3.91
CA ARG A 180 20.14 -4.30 3.32
C ARG A 180 19.57 -2.94 3.74
N MET A 181 18.25 -2.77 3.59
CA MET A 181 17.58 -1.52 3.97
C MET A 181 17.64 -1.24 5.47
N LEU A 182 17.46 -2.27 6.32
CA LEU A 182 17.55 -2.10 7.78
C LEU A 182 18.97 -1.80 8.24
N ASP A 183 19.97 -2.50 7.70
CA ASP A 183 21.36 -2.23 8.02
C ASP A 183 21.72 -0.80 7.66
N ARG A 184 21.31 -0.33 6.48
CA ARG A 184 21.53 1.05 6.08
C ARG A 184 20.87 2.05 7.03
N LEU A 185 19.60 1.84 7.39
CA LEU A 185 18.90 2.70 8.35
C LEU A 185 19.55 2.69 9.73
N LEU A 186 20.03 1.54 10.21
CA LEU A 186 20.68 1.44 11.52
C LEU A 186 22.07 2.11 11.54
N GLU A 187 22.85 1.96 10.47
CA GLU A 187 24.13 2.64 10.28
C GLU A 187 23.97 4.16 10.26
N ASP A 188 22.91 4.66 9.63
CA ASP A 188 22.58 6.09 9.59
C ASP A 188 21.78 6.58 10.81
N HIS A 189 21.69 5.79 11.88
CA HIS A 189 20.95 6.17 13.10
C HIS A 189 19.50 6.59 12.83
N TRP A 190 18.80 5.84 11.97
CA TRP A 190 17.42 6.06 11.56
C TRP A 190 17.18 7.33 10.73
N LEU A 191 18.24 7.93 10.18
CA LEU A 191 18.18 8.96 9.16
C LEU A 191 18.15 8.32 7.77
N VAL A 192 17.32 8.85 6.87
CA VAL A 192 17.38 8.46 5.46
C VAL A 192 18.39 9.38 4.79
N ARG A 193 19.58 8.84 4.52
CA ARG A 193 20.69 9.58 3.92
C ARG A 193 20.92 9.15 2.47
N MET A 194 20.85 10.11 1.56
CA MET A 194 21.19 9.91 0.15
C MET A 194 22.71 9.67 -0.03
N PRO A 195 23.17 9.10 -1.16
CA PRO A 195 24.58 8.77 -1.37
C PRO A 195 25.55 9.94 -1.19
N GLU A 196 25.15 11.15 -1.55
CA GLU A 196 25.92 12.38 -1.42
C GLU A 196 25.89 12.99 -0.01
N GLY A 197 25.15 12.38 0.93
CA GLY A 197 25.12 12.76 2.34
C GLY A 197 23.89 13.57 2.78
N GLU A 198 23.05 14.02 1.85
CA GLU A 198 21.79 14.72 2.12
C GLU A 198 20.85 13.85 2.98
N ILE A 199 20.26 14.43 4.02
CA ILE A 199 19.25 13.76 4.85
C ILE A 199 17.87 14.23 4.43
N THR A 200 17.04 13.31 3.95
CA THR A 200 15.74 13.63 3.35
C THR A 200 14.59 13.44 4.33
N THR A 201 14.75 12.52 5.28
CA THR A 201 13.79 12.31 6.37
C THR A 201 14.43 11.54 7.53
N SER A 202 13.67 11.35 8.61
CA SER A 202 14.11 10.63 9.81
C SER A 202 12.97 9.85 10.46
N PHE A 203 13.25 8.60 10.86
CA PHE A 203 12.33 7.78 11.67
C PHE A 203 12.40 8.11 13.17
N ILE A 204 13.23 9.07 13.60
CA ILE A 204 13.27 9.52 14.99
C ILE A 204 11.89 10.08 15.37
N GLY A 205 11.39 9.67 16.54
CA GLY A 205 10.04 10.02 17.00
C GLY A 205 8.93 9.15 16.39
N ARG A 206 9.27 8.16 15.57
CA ARG A 206 8.33 7.18 14.98
C ARG A 206 8.63 5.75 15.44
N PRO A 207 8.49 5.44 16.75
CA PRO A 207 8.71 4.09 17.24
C PRO A 207 7.78 3.07 16.59
N ASP A 208 6.58 3.49 16.15
CA ASP A 208 5.64 2.69 15.36
C ASP A 208 6.31 2.12 14.10
N GLN A 209 7.00 2.98 13.34
CA GLN A 209 7.67 2.62 12.09
C GLN A 209 8.99 1.89 12.36
N GLN A 210 9.82 2.38 13.29
CA GLN A 210 11.09 1.73 13.63
C GLN A 210 10.88 0.28 14.11
N LEU A 211 9.89 0.07 14.99
CA LEU A 211 9.56 -1.26 15.49
C LEU A 211 8.94 -2.13 14.40
N SER A 212 8.07 -1.59 13.54
CA SER A 212 7.48 -2.30 12.39
C SER A 212 8.57 -2.89 11.48
N LEU A 213 9.57 -2.08 11.12
CA LEU A 213 10.68 -2.50 10.28
C LEU A 213 11.56 -3.55 10.98
N LEU A 214 11.96 -3.30 12.23
CA LEU A 214 12.75 -4.25 13.03
C LEU A 214 12.01 -5.56 13.32
N LYS A 215 10.68 -5.54 13.37
CA LYS A 215 9.84 -6.72 13.62
C LYS A 215 9.96 -7.75 12.50
N LEU A 216 10.03 -7.29 11.25
CA LEU A 216 10.36 -8.15 10.12
C LEU A 216 11.82 -8.62 10.23
N GLY A 217 12.76 -7.69 10.44
CA GLY A 217 14.19 -7.98 10.54
C GLY A 217 14.53 -9.09 11.53
N ARG A 218 13.99 -9.03 12.76
CA ARG A 218 14.27 -10.06 13.78
C ARG A 218 13.75 -11.46 13.41
N ARG A 219 12.76 -11.57 12.53
CA ARG A 219 12.18 -12.85 12.11
C ARG A 219 13.01 -13.50 11.02
N LEU A 220 13.45 -12.71 10.04
CA LEU A 220 14.27 -13.21 8.92
C LEU A 220 15.76 -13.34 9.27
N ASN A 221 16.29 -12.48 10.15
CA ASN A 221 17.69 -12.51 10.58
C ASN A 221 17.82 -12.17 12.09
N PRO A 222 17.43 -13.10 12.98
CA PRO A 222 17.45 -12.87 14.43
C PRO A 222 18.85 -12.56 14.96
N LYS A 223 19.90 -13.18 14.40
CA LYS A 223 21.29 -12.93 14.82
C LYS A 223 21.67 -11.45 14.68
N ARG A 224 21.15 -10.79 13.65
CA ARG A 224 21.43 -9.38 13.37
C ARG A 224 20.49 -8.42 14.12
N PHE A 225 19.18 -8.68 14.10
CA PHE A 225 18.18 -7.66 14.47
C PHE A 225 17.45 -7.91 15.80
N GLU A 226 17.57 -9.10 16.41
CA GLU A 226 16.84 -9.43 17.65
C GLU A 226 17.18 -8.48 18.79
N ASN A 227 18.46 -8.13 18.96
CA ASN A 227 18.89 -7.21 20.01
C ASN A 227 18.36 -5.79 19.78
N SER A 228 18.50 -5.28 18.55
CA SER A 228 17.99 -3.95 18.18
C SER A 228 16.48 -3.83 18.41
N TYR A 229 15.72 -4.85 18.00
CA TYR A 229 14.28 -4.89 18.27
C TYR A 229 13.98 -4.91 19.77
N LYS A 230 14.61 -5.80 20.55
CA LYS A 230 14.33 -5.92 21.99
C LYS A 230 14.62 -4.63 22.75
N VAL A 231 15.75 -3.98 22.47
CA VAL A 231 16.13 -2.71 23.11
C VAL A 231 15.09 -1.62 22.84
N LEU A 232 14.66 -1.48 21.58
CA LEU A 232 13.66 -0.47 21.22
C LEU A 232 12.26 -0.84 21.74
N ALA A 233 11.86 -2.11 21.64
CA ALA A 233 10.52 -2.53 22.05
C ALA A 233 10.33 -2.40 23.56
N ASN A 234 11.35 -2.76 24.36
CA ASN A 234 11.30 -2.62 25.81
C ASN A 234 11.24 -1.16 26.30
N SER A 235 11.70 -0.20 25.49
CA SER A 235 11.70 1.22 25.88
C SER A 235 10.54 2.01 25.25
N ALA A 236 10.08 1.63 24.06
CA ALA A 236 9.17 2.46 23.25
C ALA A 236 7.86 1.77 22.82
N ALA A 237 7.66 0.47 23.06
CA ALA A 237 6.42 -0.19 22.60
C ALA A 237 5.14 0.46 23.18
N GLN A 238 5.18 0.92 24.43
CA GLN A 238 4.04 1.62 25.06
C GLN A 238 3.83 3.05 24.55
N THR A 239 4.84 3.64 23.89
CA THR A 239 4.76 5.03 23.40
C THR A 239 4.39 5.10 21.93
N VAL A 240 4.28 3.97 21.23
CA VAL A 240 3.75 3.84 19.85
C VAL A 240 2.42 4.56 19.68
N ILE A 241 1.56 4.55 20.71
CA ILE A 241 0.27 5.24 20.71
C ILE A 241 0.38 6.77 20.55
N ILE A 242 1.48 7.40 21.01
CA ILE A 242 1.60 8.86 21.08
C ILE A 242 1.52 9.52 19.70
N PRO A 243 2.40 9.21 18.72
CA PRO A 243 2.32 9.82 17.40
C PRO A 243 0.99 9.52 16.71
N ILE A 244 0.49 8.28 16.83
CA ILE A 244 -0.77 7.86 16.21
C ILE A 244 -1.96 8.63 16.80
N PHE A 245 -2.00 8.82 18.12
CA PHE A 245 -3.06 9.60 18.77
C PHE A 245 -3.06 11.05 18.31
N VAL A 246 -1.89 11.69 18.25
CA VAL A 246 -1.77 13.08 17.77
C VAL A 246 -2.23 13.20 16.32
N GLU A 247 -1.77 12.30 15.44
CA GLU A 247 -2.16 12.28 14.03
C GLU A 247 -3.66 12.03 13.84
N SER A 248 -4.26 11.19 14.68
CA SER A 248 -5.69 10.84 14.63
C SER A 248 -6.63 11.96 15.12
N ARG A 249 -6.11 13.03 15.73
CA ARG A 249 -6.91 14.21 16.13
C ARG A 249 -7.43 15.00 14.93
N ASP A 250 -6.76 14.88 13.79
CA ASP A 250 -7.19 15.47 12.53
C ASP A 250 -7.59 14.33 11.57
N PRO A 251 -8.88 14.02 11.42
CA PRO A 251 -9.32 12.94 10.54
C PRO A 251 -9.25 13.28 9.04
N TYR A 252 -8.77 14.48 8.68
CA TYR A 252 -8.87 15.00 7.32
C TYR A 252 -7.52 15.28 6.66
N GLY A 253 -6.65 16.03 7.34
CA GLY A 253 -5.39 16.49 6.78
C GLY A 253 -4.39 15.35 6.63
N SER A 254 -3.68 15.31 5.49
CA SER A 254 -2.68 14.27 5.18
C SER A 254 -3.22 12.85 5.41
N TYR A 255 -4.43 12.57 4.90
CA TYR A 255 -5.17 11.33 5.20
C TYR A 255 -4.37 10.05 5.00
N PHE A 256 -3.40 10.04 4.07
CA PHE A 256 -2.43 8.95 3.88
C PHE A 256 -1.74 8.48 5.18
N LYS A 257 -1.64 9.32 6.22
CA LYS A 257 -1.14 8.94 7.55
C LYS A 257 -1.90 7.74 8.16
N PHE A 258 -3.20 7.62 7.88
CA PHE A 258 -4.00 6.49 8.33
C PHE A 258 -3.57 5.21 7.62
N ASN A 259 -3.31 5.26 6.32
CA ASN A 259 -2.74 4.12 5.59
C ASN A 259 -1.42 3.67 6.22
N LEU A 260 -0.51 4.62 6.48
CA LEU A 260 0.79 4.35 7.09
C LEU A 260 0.67 3.73 8.49
N ALA A 261 -0.24 4.22 9.32
CA ALA A 261 -0.49 3.66 10.64
C ALA A 261 -1.02 2.22 10.54
N HIS A 262 -1.99 1.94 9.67
CA HIS A 262 -2.56 0.59 9.51
C HIS A 262 -1.50 -0.42 9.04
N ILE A 263 -0.69 -0.10 8.03
CA ILE A 263 0.31 -1.04 7.51
C ILE A 263 1.46 -1.30 8.50
N ASN A 264 1.88 -0.29 9.26
CA ASN A 264 2.91 -0.47 10.29
C ASN A 264 2.37 -1.28 11.48
N LEU A 265 1.13 -1.04 11.91
CA LEU A 265 0.50 -1.79 12.99
C LEU A 265 0.18 -3.23 12.56
N TYR A 266 -0.16 -3.47 11.28
CA TYR A 266 -0.26 -4.81 10.72
C TYR A 266 1.05 -5.59 10.89
N ASN A 267 2.20 -4.98 10.54
CA ASN A 267 3.51 -5.63 10.70
C ASN A 267 3.80 -6.00 12.16
N LEU A 268 3.41 -5.12 13.09
CA LEU A 268 3.58 -5.32 14.52
C LEU A 268 2.66 -6.38 15.11
N LEU A 269 1.40 -6.47 14.63
CA LEU A 269 0.35 -7.26 15.26
C LEU A 269 0.12 -8.63 14.65
N THR A 270 0.57 -8.88 13.41
CA THR A 270 0.42 -10.17 12.71
C THR A 270 1.57 -11.15 12.96
N SER A 271 2.42 -10.88 13.94
CA SER A 271 3.41 -11.83 14.43
C SER A 271 3.55 -11.78 15.96
N GLY A 272 4.01 -12.87 16.57
CA GLY A 272 3.99 -13.03 18.03
C GLY A 272 4.91 -12.07 18.79
N ASP A 273 4.45 -11.60 19.95
CA ASP A 273 5.21 -10.80 20.93
C ASP A 273 4.87 -11.21 22.36
N ASN A 274 5.67 -10.76 23.33
CA ASN A 274 5.25 -10.83 24.72
C ASN A 274 4.02 -9.92 24.95
N SER A 275 3.22 -10.25 25.96
CA SER A 275 1.94 -9.58 26.22
C SER A 275 2.08 -8.08 26.54
N TRP A 276 3.18 -7.68 27.18
CA TRP A 276 3.43 -6.27 27.51
C TRP A 276 3.71 -5.44 26.25
N ILE A 277 4.62 -5.88 25.37
CA ILE A 277 4.92 -5.22 24.09
C ILE A 277 3.64 -5.15 23.24
N ARG A 278 2.97 -6.29 23.07
CA ARG A 278 1.76 -6.39 22.24
C ARG A 278 0.66 -5.42 22.70
N ARG A 279 0.50 -5.21 24.02
CA ARG A 279 -0.48 -4.26 24.55
C ARG A 279 -0.26 -2.83 24.03
N GLY A 280 0.99 -2.39 23.94
CA GLY A 280 1.30 -1.05 23.42
C GLY A 280 0.85 -0.88 21.97
N TYR A 281 1.06 -1.92 21.16
CA TYR A 281 0.65 -1.93 19.75
C TYR A 281 -0.87 -2.01 19.58
N VAL A 282 -1.55 -2.86 20.37
CA VAL A 282 -3.02 -2.98 20.35
C VAL A 282 -3.67 -1.65 20.72
N ASN A 283 -3.22 -1.00 21.80
CA ASN A 283 -3.77 0.30 22.20
C ASN A 283 -3.62 1.36 21.10
N ALA A 284 -2.50 1.34 20.37
CA ALA A 284 -2.29 2.25 19.24
C ALA A 284 -3.19 1.90 18.03
N PHE A 285 -3.42 0.61 17.79
CA PHE A 285 -4.35 0.12 16.77
C PHE A 285 -5.79 0.52 17.06
N ASP A 286 -6.22 0.40 18.31
CA ASP A 286 -7.57 0.80 18.72
C ASP A 286 -7.81 2.31 18.46
N VAL A 287 -6.80 3.15 18.69
CA VAL A 287 -6.88 4.59 18.41
C VAL A 287 -7.08 4.87 16.93
N VAL A 288 -6.26 4.28 16.05
CA VAL A 288 -6.39 4.54 14.61
C VAL A 288 -7.69 3.94 14.06
N ARG A 289 -8.13 2.79 14.59
CA ARG A 289 -9.38 2.15 14.19
C ARG A 289 -10.58 2.96 14.61
N HIS A 290 -10.63 3.46 15.84
CA HIS A 290 -11.72 4.32 16.27
C HIS A 290 -11.81 5.60 15.44
N ALA A 291 -10.68 6.16 15.02
CA ALA A 291 -10.64 7.33 14.15
C ALA A 291 -11.03 7.04 12.68
N THR A 292 -11.20 5.78 12.28
CA THR A 292 -11.39 5.40 10.87
C THR A 292 -12.44 4.31 10.62
N GLU A 293 -13.18 3.88 11.64
CA GLU A 293 -14.10 2.74 11.55
C GLU A 293 -15.33 3.00 10.67
N ASP A 294 -15.75 4.26 10.57
CA ASP A 294 -16.90 4.72 9.79
C ASP A 294 -16.50 5.31 8.42
N HIS A 295 -15.19 5.34 8.10
CA HIS A 295 -14.66 5.92 6.87
C HIS A 295 -14.94 5.10 5.60
N GLN A 296 -15.67 3.98 5.68
CA GLN A 296 -15.97 3.06 4.57
C GLN A 296 -14.71 2.72 3.75
N ASN A 297 -13.76 2.04 4.40
CA ASN A 297 -12.47 1.70 3.81
C ASN A 297 -12.22 0.19 3.96
N ALA A 298 -12.41 -0.55 2.86
CA ALA A 298 -12.29 -2.00 2.85
C ALA A 298 -10.89 -2.49 3.27
N PHE A 299 -9.82 -1.75 2.98
CA PHE A 299 -8.48 -2.14 3.41
C PHE A 299 -8.26 -1.98 4.89
N PHE A 300 -8.67 -0.85 5.47
CA PHE A 300 -8.57 -0.66 6.93
C PHE A 300 -9.39 -1.70 7.68
N ASP A 301 -10.56 -2.04 7.16
CA ASP A 301 -11.41 -3.10 7.69
C ASP A 301 -10.77 -4.49 7.54
N MET A 302 -10.07 -4.76 6.44
CA MET A 302 -9.35 -6.03 6.25
C MET A 302 -8.09 -6.13 7.11
N ILE A 303 -7.41 -5.02 7.40
CA ILE A 303 -6.32 -4.98 8.39
C ILE A 303 -6.86 -5.33 9.78
N ASP A 304 -8.02 -4.77 10.16
CA ASP A 304 -8.70 -5.10 11.41
C ASP A 304 -9.14 -6.57 11.46
N THR A 305 -9.66 -7.13 10.37
CA THR A 305 -9.92 -8.58 10.27
C THR A 305 -8.65 -9.42 10.43
N ALA A 306 -7.50 -8.98 9.88
CA ALA A 306 -6.24 -9.69 10.05
C ALA A 306 -5.71 -9.65 11.50
N VAL A 307 -5.99 -8.56 12.25
CA VAL A 307 -5.52 -8.37 13.62
C VAL A 307 -6.47 -9.01 14.66
N ASN A 308 -7.77 -8.83 14.49
CA ASN A 308 -8.79 -9.16 15.48
C ASN A 308 -9.70 -10.33 15.08
N GLY A 309 -9.53 -10.87 13.86
CA GLY A 309 -10.41 -11.90 13.30
C GLY A 309 -11.72 -11.33 12.80
N ASN A 310 -12.55 -12.18 12.16
CA ASN A 310 -13.79 -11.78 11.48
C ASN A 310 -14.83 -11.11 12.40
N ASN A 311 -15.60 -10.19 11.82
CA ASN A 311 -16.75 -9.55 12.47
C ASN A 311 -17.86 -9.36 11.45
N ALA A 312 -19.07 -9.90 11.70
CA ALA A 312 -20.13 -9.94 10.70
C ALA A 312 -20.51 -8.57 10.09
N ALA A 313 -20.54 -7.51 10.89
CA ALA A 313 -20.88 -6.16 10.42
C ALA A 313 -19.75 -5.55 9.59
N ARG A 314 -18.50 -5.71 10.03
CA ARG A 314 -17.32 -5.28 9.27
C ARG A 314 -17.16 -6.06 7.97
N ASP A 315 -17.34 -7.37 8.02
CA ASP A 315 -17.26 -8.27 6.87
C ASP A 315 -18.31 -7.92 5.81
N GLN A 316 -19.53 -7.55 6.24
CA GLN A 316 -20.55 -7.04 5.32
C GLN A 316 -20.12 -5.71 4.69
N ARG A 317 -19.61 -4.77 5.49
CA ARG A 317 -19.12 -3.49 4.98
C ARG A 317 -17.96 -3.65 3.98
N VAL A 318 -17.08 -4.63 4.18
CA VAL A 318 -16.03 -4.98 3.21
C VAL A 318 -16.64 -5.40 1.87
N ARG A 319 -17.62 -6.31 1.89
CA ARG A 319 -18.32 -6.76 0.66
C ARG A 319 -18.97 -5.59 -0.07
N ASP A 320 -19.71 -4.75 0.64
CA ASP A 320 -20.42 -3.61 0.08
C ASP A 320 -19.43 -2.58 -0.54
N ASN A 321 -18.31 -2.31 0.15
CA ASN A 321 -17.30 -1.37 -0.33
C ASN A 321 -16.52 -1.90 -1.54
N LEU A 322 -16.26 -3.21 -1.61
CA LEU A 322 -15.64 -3.84 -2.79
C LEU A 322 -16.57 -3.77 -4.01
N GLU A 323 -17.85 -4.07 -3.84
CA GLU A 323 -18.84 -3.94 -4.92
C GLU A 323 -19.01 -2.48 -5.37
N ALA A 324 -19.05 -1.54 -4.43
CA ALA A 324 -19.12 -0.11 -4.75
C ALA A 324 -17.87 0.39 -5.48
N TRP A 325 -16.69 -0.17 -5.18
CA TRP A 325 -15.44 0.21 -5.85
C TRP A 325 -15.46 -0.13 -7.34
N LEU A 326 -15.99 -1.30 -7.71
CA LEU A 326 -16.05 -1.75 -9.11
C LEU A 326 -16.93 -0.89 -10.01
N GLN A 327 -17.80 -0.06 -9.43
CA GLN A 327 -18.65 0.88 -10.17
C GLN A 327 -17.95 2.20 -10.49
N ARG A 328 -16.72 2.39 -9.99
CA ARG A 328 -15.95 3.63 -10.19
C ARG A 328 -15.19 3.59 -11.52
N PRO A 329 -14.95 4.76 -12.15
CA PRO A 329 -14.10 4.82 -13.33
C PRO A 329 -12.65 4.49 -12.97
N SER A 330 -11.91 3.83 -13.87
CA SER A 330 -10.46 3.64 -13.74
C SER A 330 -9.67 4.91 -14.03
N ARG A 331 -10.28 5.84 -14.78
CA ARG A 331 -9.76 7.13 -15.19
C ARG A 331 -10.04 8.22 -14.17
N ASP A 332 -9.12 9.17 -14.06
CA ASP A 332 -9.18 10.26 -13.10
C ASP A 332 -10.11 11.42 -13.52
N PHE A 333 -11.34 11.15 -13.95
CA PHE A 333 -12.26 12.22 -14.37
C PHE A 333 -12.54 13.23 -13.24
N TRP A 334 -12.50 14.52 -13.58
CA TRP A 334 -12.87 15.60 -12.66
C TRP A 334 -14.28 15.39 -12.10
N LYS A 335 -14.41 15.58 -10.79
CA LYS A 335 -15.67 15.48 -10.07
C LYS A 335 -15.80 16.61 -9.06
N ASP A 336 -16.97 17.26 -9.03
CA ASP A 336 -17.34 18.27 -8.06
C ASP A 336 -18.64 17.87 -7.36
N LEU A 337 -18.54 17.58 -6.06
CA LEU A 337 -19.59 17.11 -5.17
C LEU A 337 -20.13 18.22 -4.27
N ARG A 338 -19.57 19.43 -4.30
CA ARG A 338 -20.03 20.57 -3.48
C ARG A 338 -21.51 20.91 -3.70
N PRO A 339 -22.10 20.76 -4.90
CA PRO A 339 -23.54 20.95 -5.09
C PRO A 339 -24.41 19.82 -4.53
N VAL A 340 -23.83 18.66 -4.21
CA VAL A 340 -24.56 17.43 -3.84
C VAL A 340 -24.51 17.20 -2.33
N TYR A 341 -23.37 17.47 -1.70
CA TYR A 341 -23.14 17.19 -0.29
C TYR A 341 -22.92 18.48 0.51
N PRO A 342 -23.46 18.57 1.74
CA PRO A 342 -23.22 19.70 2.61
C PRO A 342 -21.75 19.74 3.03
N ALA A 343 -21.15 20.93 2.93
CA ALA A 343 -19.80 21.17 3.41
C ALA A 343 -19.72 21.15 4.94
N SER A 344 -18.53 20.91 5.49
CA SER A 344 -18.25 21.03 6.91
C SER A 344 -18.25 22.51 7.31
N LEU A 345 -18.46 22.78 8.61
CA LEU A 345 -18.56 24.15 9.13
C LEU A 345 -17.23 24.92 9.01
N ASP A 346 -16.11 24.20 8.97
CA ASP A 346 -14.74 24.71 8.98
C ASP A 346 -14.08 24.75 7.60
N ASP A 347 -14.63 24.06 6.59
CA ASP A 347 -14.01 23.92 5.27
C ASP A 347 -15.06 23.66 4.17
N GLU A 348 -15.26 24.63 3.27
CA GLU A 348 -16.24 24.55 2.18
C GLU A 348 -15.97 23.43 1.15
N ASN A 349 -14.76 22.87 1.18
CA ASN A 349 -14.31 21.84 0.26
C ASN A 349 -14.31 20.43 0.87
N ARG A 350 -14.80 20.33 2.11
CA ARG A 350 -14.89 19.09 2.86
C ARG A 350 -16.35 18.79 3.16
N ALA A 351 -16.77 17.54 2.99
CA ALA A 351 -18.11 17.09 3.31
C ALA A 351 -18.28 16.98 4.83
N TRP A 352 -19.50 17.23 5.32
CA TRP A 352 -19.87 16.93 6.70
C TRP A 352 -19.92 15.41 6.98
N LEU A 353 -20.25 14.61 5.96
CA LEU A 353 -20.38 13.15 6.05
C LEU A 353 -19.39 12.47 5.11
N VAL A 354 -19.06 11.21 5.43
CA VAL A 354 -18.30 10.33 4.55
C VAL A 354 -19.01 10.20 3.20
N ILE A 355 -18.28 10.47 2.12
CA ILE A 355 -18.77 10.27 0.75
C ILE A 355 -18.80 8.76 0.45
N PRO A 356 -19.94 8.22 -0.04
CA PRO A 356 -20.04 6.83 -0.47
C PRO A 356 -18.95 6.44 -1.46
N VAL A 357 -18.40 5.24 -1.36
CA VAL A 357 -17.26 4.77 -2.18
C VAL A 357 -17.47 5.01 -3.68
N VAL A 358 -18.64 4.67 -4.22
CA VAL A 358 -19.00 4.86 -5.64
C VAL A 358 -18.98 6.33 -6.08
N GLU A 359 -19.19 7.26 -5.14
CA GLU A 359 -19.22 8.68 -5.41
C GLU A 359 -17.90 9.41 -5.17
N ARG A 360 -16.95 8.79 -4.49
CA ARG A 360 -15.65 9.43 -4.19
C ARG A 360 -14.94 9.90 -5.45
N THR A 361 -14.30 11.06 -5.33
CA THR A 361 -13.49 11.65 -6.39
C THR A 361 -12.46 10.64 -6.90
N PRO A 362 -12.27 10.50 -8.22
CA PRO A 362 -11.19 9.70 -8.76
C PRO A 362 -9.82 10.24 -8.33
N THR A 363 -8.90 9.34 -8.00
CA THR A 363 -7.57 9.65 -7.46
C THR A 363 -6.64 8.44 -7.64
N ASP A 364 -5.40 8.53 -7.16
CA ASP A 364 -4.42 7.44 -7.20
C ASP A 364 -4.86 6.23 -6.36
N PHE A 365 -5.09 6.42 -5.06
CA PHE A 365 -5.55 5.37 -4.15
C PHE A 365 -6.60 5.91 -3.17
N LEU A 366 -7.73 5.22 -3.05
CA LEU A 366 -8.83 5.61 -2.17
C LEU A 366 -8.41 5.64 -0.71
N TRP A 367 -7.55 4.74 -0.25
CA TRP A 367 -7.24 4.65 1.18
C TRP A 367 -6.30 5.73 1.68
N GLN A 368 -5.72 6.51 0.76
CA GLN A 368 -4.86 7.62 1.13
C GLN A 368 -5.50 8.99 0.93
N ARG A 369 -6.73 9.03 0.39
CA ARG A 369 -7.50 10.27 0.22
C ARG A 369 -8.64 10.34 1.23
N SER A 370 -8.88 11.56 1.68
CA SER A 370 -9.93 11.82 2.67
C SER A 370 -11.29 11.41 2.09
N PRO A 371 -12.08 10.58 2.79
CA PRO A 371 -13.42 10.19 2.35
C PRO A 371 -14.41 11.36 2.42
N TYR A 372 -13.98 12.52 2.93
CA TYR A 372 -14.74 13.76 3.00
C TYR A 372 -14.41 14.74 1.85
N GLN A 373 -13.53 14.37 0.92
CA GLN A 373 -13.13 15.26 -0.18
C GLN A 373 -14.30 15.51 -1.15
N LEU A 374 -14.65 16.79 -1.37
CA LEU A 374 -15.77 17.18 -2.24
C LEU A 374 -15.39 17.41 -3.70
N TYR A 375 -14.11 17.55 -4.05
CA TYR A 375 -13.73 17.74 -5.44
C TYR A 375 -12.35 17.15 -5.73
N GLY A 376 -12.11 16.76 -6.98
CA GLY A 376 -10.83 16.17 -7.38
C GLY A 376 -10.92 15.52 -8.76
N GLY A 377 -9.90 14.74 -9.10
CA GLY A 377 -9.68 14.27 -10.47
C GLY A 377 -9.01 15.32 -11.34
N LEU A 378 -8.78 14.98 -12.60
CA LEU A 378 -8.19 15.78 -13.66
C LEU A 378 -9.00 15.56 -14.96
N TYR A 379 -8.33 15.30 -16.08
CA TYR A 379 -8.91 15.27 -17.41
C TYR A 379 -9.29 13.85 -17.89
N GLY A 380 -9.23 12.84 -17.02
CA GLY A 380 -9.52 11.45 -17.36
C GLY A 380 -8.39 10.73 -18.12
N GLN A 381 -7.18 11.33 -18.15
CA GLN A 381 -6.04 10.80 -18.90
C GLN A 381 -5.18 9.84 -18.06
N ILE A 382 -5.25 9.90 -16.73
CA ILE A 382 -4.48 9.03 -15.85
C ILE A 382 -5.35 7.85 -15.45
N GLU A 383 -4.83 6.64 -15.63
CA GLU A 383 -5.46 5.43 -15.12
C GLU A 383 -4.86 5.07 -13.76
N SER A 384 -5.69 4.69 -12.80
CA SER A 384 -5.24 4.15 -11.50
C SER A 384 -5.01 2.65 -11.57
N ALA A 385 -4.01 2.15 -10.83
CA ALA A 385 -3.62 0.74 -10.85
C ALA A 385 -4.71 -0.24 -10.36
N GLY A 386 -5.61 0.20 -9.47
CA GLY A 386 -6.64 -0.68 -8.91
C GLY A 386 -6.16 -1.59 -7.77
N ILE A 387 -4.99 -1.29 -7.17
CA ILE A 387 -4.51 -1.98 -5.94
C ILE A 387 -5.52 -1.81 -4.80
N ASP A 388 -6.26 -0.69 -4.80
CA ASP A 388 -7.41 -0.40 -3.92
C ASP A 388 -8.51 -1.47 -3.92
N TYR A 389 -8.52 -2.33 -4.92
CA TYR A 389 -9.47 -3.44 -5.01
C TYR A 389 -8.78 -4.77 -4.74
N ILE A 390 -7.71 -5.07 -5.49
CA ILE A 390 -7.11 -6.41 -5.44
C ILE A 390 -6.55 -6.74 -4.06
N LEU A 391 -5.93 -5.80 -3.34
CA LEU A 391 -5.37 -6.09 -2.02
C LEU A 391 -6.45 -6.48 -1.00
N PRO A 392 -7.47 -5.65 -0.70
CA PRO A 392 -8.51 -6.03 0.25
C PRO A 392 -9.35 -7.21 -0.27
N TYR A 393 -9.53 -7.37 -1.58
CA TYR A 393 -10.23 -8.54 -2.14
C TYR A 393 -9.48 -9.83 -1.80
N TRP A 394 -8.17 -9.91 -2.06
CA TRP A 394 -7.40 -11.11 -1.76
C TRP A 394 -7.21 -11.33 -0.25
N MET A 395 -7.12 -10.26 0.55
CA MET A 395 -7.24 -10.35 2.01
C MET A 395 -8.60 -10.94 2.42
N ALA A 396 -9.69 -10.45 1.85
CA ALA A 396 -11.06 -10.89 2.16
C ALA A 396 -11.28 -12.36 1.79
N ARG A 397 -10.72 -12.82 0.67
CA ARG A 397 -10.70 -14.23 0.29
C ARG A 397 -9.91 -15.08 1.28
N TYR A 398 -8.72 -14.63 1.68
CA TYR A 398 -7.87 -15.35 2.64
C TYR A 398 -8.53 -15.48 4.02
N HIS A 399 -9.24 -14.43 4.47
CA HIS A 399 -9.93 -14.40 5.76
C HIS A 399 -11.40 -14.86 5.68
N HIS A 400 -11.83 -15.47 4.57
CA HIS A 400 -13.19 -15.99 4.38
C HIS A 400 -14.31 -14.93 4.56
N VAL A 401 -14.02 -13.66 4.30
CA VAL A 401 -15.00 -12.55 4.24
C VAL A 401 -15.77 -12.58 2.92
N VAL A 402 -15.08 -12.98 1.85
CA VAL A 402 -15.65 -13.28 0.53
C VAL A 402 -15.40 -14.76 0.22
N SER A 403 -16.43 -15.41 -0.31
CA SER A 403 -16.43 -16.80 -0.80
C SER A 403 -16.61 -16.82 -2.32
N GLU A 404 -16.16 -17.90 -2.95
CA GLU A 404 -16.53 -18.21 -4.35
C GLU A 404 -17.92 -18.83 -4.45
#